data_AF-A0A5D0IVN8-F1
#
_entry.id   AF-A0A5D0IVN8-F1
#
_cell.length_a   1.000
_cell.length_b   1.000
_cell.length_c   1.000
_cell.angle_alpha   90.00
_cell.angle_beta   90.00
_cell.angle_gamma   90.00
#
_symmetry.space_group_name_H-M   'P 1'
#
loop_
_entity.id
_entity.type
_entity.pdbx_description
1 polymer ?
#
loop_
_entity_poly.entity_id
_entity_poly.type
_entity_poly.pdbx_seq_one_letter_code
_entity_poly.pdbx_strand_id
1 'polypeptide(L)' 'MNSYDVAVIGSGPGGYVAAIRCAQLGMKTAIIEK' A
#
# COMPACT_ATOMS: atom_id res chain seq x y z
N MET A 1 -6.52 17.08 5.33
CA MET A 1 -5.90 15.82 5.78
C MET A 1 -5.89 14.86 4.60
N ASN A 2 -4.74 14.35 4.16
CA ASN A 2 -4.70 13.37 3.07
C ASN A 2 -4.94 11.98 3.65
N SER A 3 -6.19 11.52 3.64
CA SER A 3 -6.52 10.16 4.04
C SER A 3 -6.01 9.15 3.02
N TYR A 4 -5.55 8.00 3.51
CA TYR A 4 -5.25 6.81 2.73
C TYR A 4 -6.25 5.72 3.15
N ASP A 5 -6.64 4.88 2.20
CA ASP A 5 -7.55 3.76 2.47
C ASP A 5 -6.79 2.57 3.04
N VAL A 6 -5.53 2.39 2.62
CA VAL A 6 -4.64 1.30 3.05
C VAL A 6 -3.24 1.84 3.28
N ALA A 7 -2.59 1.41 4.37
CA ALA A 7 -1.17 1.63 4.62
C ALA A 7 -0.47 0.27 4.80
N VAL A 8 0.55 0.00 4.00
CA VAL A 8 1.37 -1.22 4.05
C VAL A 8 2.74 -0.87 4.61
N ILE A 9 3.19 -1.59 5.64
CA ILE A 9 4.51 -1.42 6.25
C ILE A 9 5.38 -2.60 5.84
N GLY A 10 6.48 -2.31 5.15
CA GLY A 10 7.38 -3.27 4.54
C GLY A 10 7.14 -3.44 3.03
N SER A 11 8.22 -3.45 2.25
CA SER A 11 8.22 -3.51 0.79
C SER A 11 8.75 -4.84 0.22
N GLY A 12 8.93 -5.84 1.08
CA GLY A 12 9.28 -7.20 0.66
C GLY A 12 8.23 -7.83 -0.26
N PRO A 13 8.45 -9.07 -0.73
CA PRO A 13 7.61 -9.70 -1.76
C PRO A 13 6.12 -9.72 -1.47
N GLY A 14 5.72 -9.88 -0.20
CA GLY A 14 4.30 -9.78 0.19
C GLY A 14 3.79 -8.34 0.26
N GLY A 15 4.63 -7.41 0.73
CA GLY A 15 4.25 -6.01 0.98
C GLY A 15 4.01 -5.23 -0.31
N TYR A 16 4.94 -5.29 -1.27
CA TYR A 16 4.74 -4.59 -2.54
C TYR A 16 3.58 -5.19 -3.35
N VAL A 17 3.40 -6.52 -3.33
CA VAL A 17 2.30 -7.19 -4.03
C VAL A 17 0.95 -6.79 -3.44
N ALA A 18 0.84 -6.76 -2.10
CA ALA A 18 -0.36 -6.29 -1.42
C ALA A 18 -0.67 -4.84 -1.76
N ALA A 19 0.33 -3.94 -1.72
CA ALA A 19 0.14 -2.53 -2.04
C ALA A 19 -0.31 -2.32 -3.49
N ILE A 20 0.29 -3.04 -4.46
CA ILE A 20 -0.12 -3.02 -5.87
C ILE A 20 -1.56 -3.49 -6.01
N ARG A 21 -1.94 -4.58 -5.33
CA ARG A 21 -3.30 -5.10 -5.45
C ARG A 21 -4.34 -4.13 -4.89
N CYS A 22 -4.05 -3.48 -3.77
CA CYS A 22 -4.89 -2.43 -3.20
C CYS A 22 -5.04 -1.24 -4.16
N ALA A 23 -3.94 -0.79 -4.79
CA ALA A 23 -3.98 0.27 -5.79
C ALA A 23 -4.81 -0.11 -7.03
N GLN A 24 -4.70 -1.33 -7.52
CA GLN A 24 -5.52 -1.84 -8.64
C GLN A 24 -7.01 -1.90 -8.33
N LEU A 25 -7.37 -2.08 -7.06
CA LEU A 25 -8.75 -2.05 -6.58
C LEU A 25 -9.27 -0.61 -6.37
N GLY A 26 -8.48 0.40 -6.72
CA GLY A 26 -8.86 1.81 -6.60
C GLY A 26 -8.66 2.41 -5.21
N MET A 27 -8.00 1.69 -4.29
CA MET A 27 -7.71 2.18 -2.95
C MET A 27 -6.49 3.11 -2.98
N LYS A 28 -6.60 4.26 -2.31
CA LYS A 28 -5.47 5.16 -2.10
C LYS A 28 -4.51 4.54 -1.09
N THR A 29 -3.48 3.88 -1.61
CA THR A 29 -2.59 3.02 -0.84
C THR A 29 -1.25 3.71 -0.57
N ALA A 30 -0.80 3.70 0.68
CA ALA A 30 0.56 4.09 1.07
C ALA A 30 1.40 2.83 1.34
N ILE A 31 2.66 2.82 0.90
CA ILE A 31 3.65 1.80 1.28
C ILE A 31 4.80 2.50 2.02
N ILE A 32 5.23 1.95 3.14
CA ILE A 32 6.21 2.55 4.05
C ILE A 32 7.32 1.52 4.29
N GLU A 33 8.55 1.90 3.96
CA GLU A 33 9.78 1.13 4.18
C GLU A 33 10.86 2.07 4.76
N LYS A 34 11.87 1.51 5.44
CA LYS A 34 12.99 2.30 6.00
C LYS A 34 13.89 2.92 4.93
#